data_AF-A0A0D3VD35-F1
#
_entry.id   AF-A0A0D3VD35-F1
#
_cell.length_a   1.000
_cell.length_b   1.000
_cell.length_c   1.000
_cell.angle_alpha   90.00
_cell.angle_beta   90.00
_cell.angle_gamma   90.00
#
_symmetry.space_group_name_H-M   'P 1'
#
loop_
_entity.id
_entity.type
_entity.pdbx_description
1 polymer ?
#
loop_
_entity_poly.entity_id
_entity_poly.type
_entity_poly.pdbx_seq_one_letter_code
_entity_poly.pdbx_strand_id
1 'polypeptide(L)'
;MKLKIITKENYYLPCEQVKALGKLNTASGMIEALTEQTYIDSVKDISLNTSVPDEVKSLFEVSLALHVYGFLCWAFFTIANEQSYKAFECAISYKHNEIMGTNYDKKGTRQLNLNTKIRNLIEQGILKSDQELQYKALRELRNSAFHPSSQSNFGHDQRVLRLVAKVINELFDH
;
A
#
# COMPACT_ATOMS: atom_id res chain seq x y z
N MET A 1 -2.07 -9.24 20.09
CA MET A 1 -0.64 -9.12 19.75
C MET A 1 0.00 -8.15 20.74
N LYS A 2 1.15 -8.48 21.35
CA LYS A 2 1.83 -7.57 22.29
C LYS A 2 2.63 -6.54 21.48
N LEU A 3 2.36 -5.25 21.71
CA LEU A 3 3.10 -4.16 21.08
C LEU A 3 4.50 -4.05 21.71
N LYS A 4 5.50 -3.69 20.91
CA LYS A 4 6.86 -3.43 21.39
C LYS A 4 6.86 -2.16 22.25
N ILE A 5 7.32 -2.26 23.49
CA ILE A 5 7.60 -1.09 24.33
C ILE A 5 8.99 -0.60 23.98
N ILE A 6 9.10 0.63 23.47
CA ILE A 6 10.35 1.20 23.00
C ILE A 6 11.17 1.70 24.19
N THR A 7 12.43 1.27 24.28
CA THR A 7 13.43 1.78 25.21
C THR A 7 14.69 2.18 24.44
N LYS A 8 15.60 2.90 25.08
CA LYS A 8 16.87 3.30 24.45
C LYS A 8 17.70 2.07 24.02
N GLU A 9 17.64 1.00 24.81
CA GLU A 9 18.40 -0.23 24.61
C GLU A 9 17.84 -1.09 23.47
N ASN A 10 16.54 -0.99 23.20
CA ASN A 10 15.87 -1.86 22.21
C ASN A 10 15.43 -1.14 20.94
N TYR A 11 15.72 0.17 20.80
CA TYR A 11 15.24 1.01 19.71
C TYR A 11 15.55 0.40 18.32
N TYR A 12 16.79 -0.02 18.09
CA TYR A 12 17.26 -0.62 16.84
C TYR A 12 17.08 -2.14 16.74
N LEU A 13 16.55 -2.79 17.79
CA LEU A 13 16.37 -4.25 17.78
C LEU A 13 15.06 -4.64 17.09
N PRO A 14 15.01 -5.79 16.40
CA PRO A 14 13.76 -6.28 15.82
C PRO A 14 12.69 -6.51 16.88
N CYS A 15 11.42 -6.35 16.49
CA CYS A 15 10.32 -6.76 17.36
C CYS A 15 10.25 -8.30 17.50
N GLU A 16 9.65 -8.79 18.58
CA GLU A 16 9.57 -10.24 18.88
C GLU A 16 8.90 -11.04 17.76
N GLN A 17 7.91 -10.44 17.08
CA GLN A 17 7.24 -11.05 15.95
C GLN A 17 8.20 -11.34 14.79
N VAL A 18 9.09 -10.39 14.48
CA VAL A 18 10.09 -10.55 13.42
C VAL A 18 11.16 -11.57 13.83
N LYS A 19 11.56 -11.58 15.12
CA LYS A 19 12.49 -12.59 15.65
C LYS A 19 11.94 -14.02 15.57
N ALA A 20 10.62 -14.18 15.66
CA ALA A 20 9.95 -15.47 15.55
C ALA A 20 9.83 -15.97 14.09
N LEU A 21 10.21 -15.14 13.11
CA LEU A 21 10.20 -15.50 11.70
C LEU A 21 11.60 -15.81 11.19
N GLY A 22 11.66 -16.55 10.09
CA GLY A 22 12.91 -16.81 9.38
C GLY A 22 12.67 -17.08 7.90
N LYS A 23 13.74 -16.98 7.13
CA LYS A 23 13.74 -17.25 5.69
C LYS A 23 14.42 -18.60 5.44
N LEU A 24 13.76 -19.48 4.70
CA LEU A 24 14.41 -20.71 4.24
C LEU A 24 15.49 -20.37 3.21
N ASN A 25 16.74 -20.68 3.53
CA ASN A 25 17.82 -20.71 2.56
C ASN A 25 17.70 -22.01 1.76
N THR A 26 17.37 -21.89 0.46
CA THR A 26 17.14 -23.05 -0.40
C THR A 26 18.41 -23.80 -0.78
N ALA A 27 19.58 -23.18 -0.63
CA ALA A 27 20.87 -23.82 -0.89
C ALA A 27 21.35 -24.66 0.31
N SER A 28 21.18 -24.15 1.53
CA SER A 28 21.58 -24.85 2.76
C SER A 28 20.45 -25.66 3.41
N GLY A 29 19.19 -25.42 3.04
CA GLY A 29 18.01 -25.98 3.69
C GLY A 29 17.73 -25.42 5.09
N MET A 30 18.51 -24.46 5.56
CA MET A 30 18.38 -23.90 6.92
C MET A 30 17.48 -22.66 6.95
N ILE A 31 16.86 -22.42 8.10
CA ILE A 31 16.12 -21.18 8.37
C ILE A 31 17.09 -20.13 8.89
N GLU A 32 17.20 -19.02 8.16
CA GLU A 32 18.00 -17.85 8.53
C GLU A 32 17.13 -16.79 9.19
N ALA A 33 17.69 -16.07 10.17
CA ALA A 33 17.01 -14.95 10.80
C ALA A 33 16.75 -13.82 9.80
N LEU A 34 15.59 -13.16 9.92
CA LEU A 34 15.31 -11.98 9.12
C LEU A 34 16.13 -10.79 9.63
N THR A 35 16.70 -10.01 8.71
CA THR A 35 17.46 -8.79 9.00
C THR A 35 16.74 -7.58 8.42
N GLU A 36 17.17 -6.38 8.79
CA GLU A 36 16.75 -5.14 8.12
C GLU A 36 16.97 -5.21 6.60
N GLN A 37 18.10 -5.75 6.17
CA GLN A 37 18.43 -5.92 4.75
C GLN A 37 17.41 -6.80 4.03
N THR A 38 16.89 -7.86 4.68
CA THR A 38 15.83 -8.70 4.11
C THR A 38 14.59 -7.89 3.73
N TYR A 39 14.22 -6.90 4.53
CA TYR A 39 13.05 -6.05 4.27
C TYR A 39 13.37 -4.92 3.29
N ILE A 40 14.59 -4.37 3.30
CA ILE A 40 15.04 -3.41 2.27
C ILE A 40 14.98 -4.09 0.89
N ASP A 41 15.52 -5.29 0.77
CA ASP A 41 15.53 -6.05 -0.48
C ASP A 41 14.13 -6.48 -0.93
N SER A 42 13.17 -6.64 -0.01
CA SER A 42 11.81 -7.06 -0.39
C SER A 42 11.05 -5.97 -1.14
N VAL A 43 11.40 -4.69 -0.92
CA VAL A 43 10.70 -3.52 -1.50
C VAL A 43 11.52 -2.75 -2.53
N LYS A 44 12.83 -2.99 -2.65
CA LYS A 44 13.72 -2.20 -3.54
C LYS A 44 13.26 -2.08 -5.00
N ASP A 45 12.60 -3.12 -5.51
CA ASP A 45 12.11 -3.17 -6.91
C ASP A 45 10.65 -2.72 -7.03
N ILE A 46 10.06 -2.19 -5.96
CA ILE A 46 8.70 -1.65 -5.96
C ILE A 46 8.81 -0.14 -6.11
N SER A 47 8.41 0.38 -7.27
CA SER A 47 8.45 1.82 -7.55
C SER A 47 7.26 2.23 -8.41
N LEU A 48 6.93 3.53 -8.33
CA LEU A 48 5.99 4.15 -9.25
C LEU A 48 6.75 4.74 -10.44
N ASN A 49 6.16 4.66 -11.63
CA ASN A 49 6.75 5.17 -12.87
C ASN A 49 6.88 6.72 -12.81
N THR A 50 7.59 7.30 -13.78
CA THR A 50 7.83 8.75 -13.82
C THR A 50 6.58 9.55 -14.15
N SER A 51 5.59 8.98 -14.85
CA SER A 51 4.34 9.64 -15.24
C SER A 51 3.36 9.81 -14.08
N VAL A 52 3.52 9.06 -12.99
CA VAL A 52 2.73 9.25 -11.76
C VAL A 52 3.07 10.61 -11.10
N PRO A 53 2.06 11.39 -10.65
CA PRO A 53 2.28 12.67 -9.96
C PRO A 53 3.08 12.53 -8.66
N ASP A 54 3.91 13.54 -8.35
CA ASP A 54 4.81 13.52 -7.20
C ASP A 54 4.08 13.44 -5.85
N GLU A 55 2.86 13.96 -5.76
CA GLU A 55 2.02 13.84 -4.57
C GLU A 55 1.64 12.38 -4.29
N VAL A 56 1.37 11.60 -5.34
CA VAL A 56 1.08 10.16 -5.24
C VAL A 56 2.35 9.39 -4.89
N LYS A 57 3.48 9.71 -5.55
CA LYS A 57 4.80 9.12 -5.24
C LYS A 57 5.18 9.31 -3.79
N SER A 58 5.05 10.54 -3.28
CA SER A 58 5.35 10.89 -1.89
C SER A 58 4.54 10.06 -0.90
N LEU A 59 3.25 9.83 -1.16
CA LEU A 59 2.42 8.98 -0.31
C LEU A 59 2.85 7.51 -0.36
N PHE A 60 3.22 7.01 -1.54
CA PHE A 60 3.60 5.62 -1.73
C PHE A 60 4.99 5.30 -1.19
N GLU A 61 5.96 6.19 -1.34
CA GLU A 61 7.31 6.01 -0.78
C GLU A 61 7.30 5.90 0.75
N VAL A 62 6.42 6.65 1.42
CA VAL A 62 6.21 6.51 2.87
C VAL A 62 5.70 5.11 3.22
N SER A 63 4.85 4.51 2.38
CA SER A 63 4.41 3.13 2.57
C SER A 63 5.57 2.14 2.50
N LEU A 64 6.47 2.27 1.51
CA LEU A 64 7.65 1.41 1.39
C LEU A 64 8.58 1.57 2.61
N ALA A 65 8.83 2.79 3.04
CA ALA A 65 9.65 3.06 4.23
C ALA A 65 9.04 2.44 5.49
N LEU A 66 7.73 2.61 5.71
CA LEU A 66 7.02 1.99 6.82
C LEU A 66 7.09 0.46 6.79
N HIS A 67 7.03 -0.14 5.60
CA HIS A 67 7.19 -1.58 5.47
C HIS A 67 8.56 -2.04 5.94
N VAL A 68 9.64 -1.34 5.55
CA VAL A 68 11.00 -1.63 6.04
C VAL A 68 11.09 -1.45 7.56
N TYR A 69 10.56 -0.35 8.09
CA TYR A 69 10.52 -0.11 9.54
C TYR A 69 9.64 -1.12 10.30
N GLY A 70 8.78 -1.89 9.62
CA GLY A 70 8.07 -3.04 10.16
C GLY A 70 8.97 -4.04 10.86
N PHE A 71 10.24 -4.13 10.44
CA PHE A 71 11.30 -4.86 11.13
C PHE A 71 11.39 -4.50 12.64
N LEU A 72 11.35 -3.21 12.94
CA LEU A 72 11.46 -2.67 14.30
C LEU A 72 10.14 -2.75 15.06
N CYS A 73 9.01 -2.61 14.38
CA CYS A 73 7.67 -2.63 14.97
C CYS A 73 6.64 -3.20 14.01
N TRP A 74 6.07 -4.35 14.36
CA TRP A 74 5.10 -5.07 13.51
C TRP A 74 3.93 -4.21 13.01
N ALA A 75 3.46 -3.27 13.83
CA ALA A 75 2.36 -2.38 13.46
C ALA A 75 2.66 -1.52 12.21
N PHE A 76 3.93 -1.24 11.92
CA PHE A 76 4.29 -0.49 10.72
C PHE A 76 4.04 -1.28 9.42
N PHE A 77 3.98 -2.61 9.43
CA PHE A 77 3.52 -3.38 8.26
C PHE A 77 2.04 -3.11 7.94
N THR A 78 1.19 -3.04 8.95
CA THR A 78 -0.22 -2.64 8.78
C THR A 78 -0.32 -1.22 8.23
N ILE A 79 0.37 -0.28 8.88
CA ILE A 79 0.30 1.14 8.49
C ILE A 79 0.90 1.36 7.10
N ALA A 80 1.92 0.59 6.71
CA ALA A 80 2.43 0.57 5.34
C ALA A 80 1.32 0.23 4.33
N ASN A 81 0.54 -0.82 4.57
CA ASN A 81 -0.55 -1.19 3.69
C ASN A 81 -1.64 -0.10 3.63
N GLU A 82 -2.06 0.44 4.79
CA GLU A 82 -3.00 1.57 4.86
C GLU A 82 -2.51 2.79 4.05
N GLN A 83 -1.23 3.12 4.18
CA GLN A 83 -0.60 4.21 3.46
C GLN A 83 -0.53 3.93 1.95
N SER A 84 -0.33 2.67 1.53
CA SER A 84 -0.41 2.29 0.12
C SER A 84 -1.82 2.47 -0.44
N TYR A 85 -2.85 2.12 0.33
CA TYR A 85 -4.24 2.34 -0.08
C TYR A 85 -4.60 3.82 -0.19
N LYS A 86 -4.01 4.66 0.67
CA LYS A 86 -4.13 6.12 0.57
C LYS A 86 -3.48 6.65 -0.70
N ALA A 87 -2.30 6.15 -1.07
CA ALA A 87 -1.66 6.49 -2.34
C ALA A 87 -2.52 6.07 -3.54
N PHE A 88 -3.10 4.86 -3.50
CA PHE A 88 -4.05 4.39 -4.53
C PHE A 88 -5.28 5.30 -4.67
N GLU A 89 -5.92 5.68 -3.56
CA GLU A 89 -7.08 6.58 -3.60
C GLU A 89 -6.72 7.98 -4.10
N CYS A 90 -5.53 8.47 -3.75
CA CYS A 90 -4.98 9.72 -4.29
C CYS A 90 -4.78 9.62 -5.80
N ALA A 91 -4.16 8.55 -6.30
CA ALA A 91 -3.96 8.29 -7.72
C ALA A 91 -5.27 8.29 -8.52
N ILE A 92 -6.28 7.55 -8.04
CA ILE A 92 -7.61 7.53 -8.66
C ILE A 92 -8.26 8.92 -8.64
N SER A 93 -8.15 9.64 -7.53
CA SER A 93 -8.72 10.99 -7.41
C SER A 93 -8.03 12.00 -8.33
N TYR A 94 -6.71 11.87 -8.52
CA TYR A 94 -5.94 12.68 -9.44
C TYR A 94 -6.40 12.43 -10.88
N LYS A 95 -6.33 11.17 -11.33
CA LYS A 95 -6.70 10.80 -12.70
C LYS A 95 -8.17 11.09 -13.00
N HIS A 96 -9.07 10.85 -12.04
CA HIS A 96 -10.48 11.21 -12.18
C HIS A 96 -10.67 12.73 -12.37
N ASN A 97 -9.99 13.56 -11.58
CA ASN A 97 -10.09 15.01 -11.72
C ASN A 97 -9.48 15.51 -13.04
N GLU A 98 -8.38 14.91 -13.49
CA GLU A 98 -7.75 15.19 -14.77
C GLU A 98 -8.71 14.96 -15.95
N ILE A 99 -9.45 13.84 -15.94
CA ILE A 99 -10.35 13.45 -17.02
C ILE A 99 -11.72 14.12 -16.93
N MET A 100 -12.29 14.20 -15.72
CA MET A 100 -13.65 14.69 -15.50
C MET A 100 -13.71 16.19 -15.15
N GLY A 101 -12.57 16.82 -14.89
CA GLY A 101 -12.45 18.22 -14.47
C GLY A 101 -12.87 18.50 -13.02
N THR A 102 -13.40 17.51 -12.30
CA THR A 102 -13.82 17.66 -10.90
C THR A 102 -13.90 16.32 -10.16
N ASN A 103 -13.69 16.36 -8.85
CA ASN A 103 -13.96 15.25 -7.93
C ASN A 103 -15.29 15.37 -7.18
N TYR A 104 -16.16 16.30 -7.58
CA TYR A 104 -17.44 16.57 -6.93
C TYR A 104 -18.62 16.07 -7.76
N ASP A 105 -19.77 15.93 -7.11
CA ASP A 105 -21.03 15.66 -7.79
C ASP A 105 -21.43 16.78 -8.75
N LYS A 106 -22.47 16.54 -9.57
CA LYS A 106 -22.95 17.51 -10.58
C LYS A 106 -23.35 18.87 -9.99
N LYS A 107 -23.63 18.93 -8.69
CA LYS A 107 -24.01 20.16 -7.97
C LYS A 107 -22.79 20.85 -7.34
N GLY A 108 -21.61 20.23 -7.36
CA GLY A 108 -20.42 20.73 -6.69
C GLY A 108 -20.48 20.63 -5.16
N THR A 109 -21.45 19.91 -4.60
CA THR A 109 -21.76 19.96 -3.16
C THR A 109 -21.08 18.89 -2.34
N ARG A 110 -20.77 17.74 -2.95
CA ARG A 110 -20.20 16.57 -2.25
C ARG A 110 -19.08 15.97 -3.06
N GLN A 111 -18.01 15.60 -2.38
CA GLN A 111 -16.93 14.84 -3.01
C GLN A 111 -17.43 13.43 -3.37
N LEU A 112 -17.06 12.98 -4.57
CA LEU A 112 -17.38 11.64 -5.03
C LEU A 112 -16.58 10.61 -4.23
N ASN A 113 -17.25 9.52 -3.84
CA ASN A 113 -16.58 8.40 -3.22
C ASN A 113 -15.69 7.65 -4.23
N LEU A 114 -14.75 6.86 -3.72
CA LEU A 114 -13.78 6.11 -4.53
C LEU A 114 -14.46 5.18 -5.56
N ASN A 115 -15.57 4.54 -5.19
CA ASN A 115 -16.30 3.65 -6.11
C ASN A 115 -16.84 4.40 -7.33
N THR A 116 -17.45 5.57 -7.11
CA THR A 116 -17.98 6.39 -8.19
C THR A 116 -16.86 6.86 -9.11
N LYS A 117 -15.70 7.26 -8.56
CA LYS A 117 -14.55 7.68 -9.35
C LYS A 117 -14.02 6.55 -10.24
N ILE A 118 -13.85 5.35 -9.69
CA ILE A 118 -13.41 4.16 -10.45
C ILE A 118 -14.38 3.86 -11.59
N ARG A 119 -15.70 3.83 -11.29
CA ARG A 119 -16.70 3.55 -12.32
C ARG A 119 -16.68 4.58 -13.44
N ASN A 120 -16.60 5.87 -13.11
CA ASN A 120 -16.50 6.93 -14.12
C ASN A 120 -15.27 6.73 -15.03
N LEU A 121 -14.11 6.36 -14.46
CA LEU A 121 -12.90 6.10 -15.24
C LEU A 121 -13.03 4.86 -16.16
N ILE A 122 -13.76 3.82 -15.73
CA ILE A 122 -14.09 2.66 -16.59
C ILE A 122 -15.02 3.09 -17.72
N GLU A 123 -16.06 3.87 -17.42
CA GLU A 123 -17.02 4.39 -18.42
C GLU A 123 -16.33 5.28 -19.48
N GLN A 124 -15.27 5.99 -19.10
CA GLN A 124 -14.44 6.78 -20.03
C GLN A 124 -13.37 5.94 -20.77
N GLY A 125 -13.27 4.64 -20.50
CA GLY A 125 -12.28 3.76 -21.13
C GLY A 125 -10.83 3.98 -20.66
N ILE A 126 -10.63 4.76 -19.59
CA ILE A 126 -9.31 5.00 -18.98
C ILE A 126 -8.89 3.77 -18.18
N LEU A 127 -9.82 3.18 -17.43
CA LEU A 127 -9.61 1.90 -16.77
C LEU A 127 -10.20 0.77 -17.61
N LYS A 128 -9.44 -0.30 -17.79
CA LYS A 128 -9.94 -1.47 -18.50
C LYS A 128 -10.91 -2.25 -17.61
N SER A 129 -12.01 -2.72 -18.19
CA SER A 129 -13.05 -3.45 -17.47
C SER A 129 -12.58 -4.82 -16.95
N ASP A 130 -11.59 -5.45 -17.59
CA ASP A 130 -10.98 -6.70 -17.12
C ASP A 130 -10.17 -6.52 -15.83
N GLN A 131 -9.77 -5.29 -15.50
CA GLN A 131 -9.09 -4.93 -14.24
C GLN A 131 -10.07 -4.54 -13.13
N GLU A 132 -11.38 -4.45 -13.38
CA GLU A 132 -12.39 -4.01 -12.40
C GLU A 132 -12.32 -4.81 -11.09
N LEU A 133 -12.06 -6.12 -11.18
CA LEU A 133 -11.92 -6.98 -10.00
C LEU A 133 -10.75 -6.54 -9.10
N GLN A 134 -9.64 -6.09 -9.65
CA GLN A 134 -8.47 -5.63 -8.89
C GLN A 134 -8.76 -4.32 -8.15
N TYR A 135 -9.39 -3.36 -8.86
CA TYR A 135 -9.81 -2.09 -8.26
C TYR A 135 -10.83 -2.30 -7.15
N LYS A 136 -11.79 -3.21 -7.36
CA LYS A 136 -12.78 -3.59 -6.35
C LYS A 136 -12.11 -4.23 -5.12
N ALA A 137 -11.19 -5.16 -5.33
CA ALA A 137 -10.46 -5.82 -4.24
C ALA A 137 -9.65 -4.82 -3.41
N LEU A 138 -8.89 -3.92 -4.05
CA LEU A 138 -8.14 -2.86 -3.35
C LEU A 138 -9.05 -1.92 -2.56
N ARG A 139 -10.20 -1.55 -3.13
CA ARG A 139 -11.21 -0.73 -2.43
C ARG A 139 -11.76 -1.45 -1.19
N GLU A 140 -12.03 -2.75 -1.29
CA GLU A 140 -12.53 -3.56 -0.17
C GLU A 140 -11.46 -3.70 0.93
N LEU A 141 -10.21 -3.97 0.55
CA LEU A 141 -9.08 -3.99 1.47
C LEU A 141 -8.89 -2.64 2.19
N ARG A 142 -8.95 -1.54 1.44
CA ARG A 142 -8.92 -0.17 1.98
C ARG A 142 -10.05 0.04 2.99
N ASN A 143 -11.29 -0.29 2.62
CA ASN A 143 -12.44 -0.11 3.52
C ASN A 143 -12.32 -0.96 4.80
N SER A 144 -11.80 -2.18 4.70
CA SER A 144 -11.52 -3.03 5.85
C SER A 144 -10.43 -2.44 6.75
N ALA A 145 -9.37 -1.87 6.16
CA ALA A 145 -8.26 -1.30 6.91
C ALA A 145 -8.68 -0.08 7.75
N PHE A 146 -9.62 0.72 7.26
CA PHE A 146 -10.14 1.91 7.96
C PHE A 146 -11.42 1.64 8.77
N HIS A 147 -11.84 0.37 8.95
CA HIS A 147 -13.04 0.07 9.71
C HIS A 147 -12.79 0.17 11.23
N PRO A 148 -13.56 0.97 11.99
CA PRO A 148 -13.24 1.33 13.38
C PRO A 148 -13.34 0.17 14.39
N SER A 149 -13.94 -0.96 14.01
CA SER A 149 -14.17 -2.10 14.90
C SER A 149 -13.05 -3.14 14.92
N SER A 150 -12.01 -3.00 14.08
CA SER A 150 -10.92 -3.99 14.01
C SER A 150 -9.60 -3.37 13.58
N GLN A 151 -8.56 -3.49 14.42
CA GLN A 151 -7.19 -3.27 13.96
C GLN A 151 -6.78 -4.46 13.08
N SER A 152 -6.79 -4.25 11.77
CA SER A 152 -6.33 -5.25 10.82
C SER A 152 -4.81 -5.45 11.00
N ASN A 153 -4.40 -6.61 11.51
CA ASN A 153 -2.98 -6.97 11.53
C ASN A 153 -2.63 -7.59 10.18
N PHE A 154 -2.17 -6.76 9.25
CA PHE A 154 -1.58 -7.25 8.02
C PHE A 154 -0.17 -7.75 8.34
N GLY A 155 0.19 -8.91 7.77
CA GLY A 155 1.51 -9.48 7.95
C GLY A 155 2.59 -8.67 7.22
N HIS A 156 3.83 -9.12 7.37
CA HIS A 156 5.03 -8.55 6.73
C HIS A 156 5.12 -8.76 5.21
N ASP A 157 4.00 -9.04 4.54
CA ASP A 157 3.92 -9.43 3.14
C ASP A 157 3.80 -8.21 2.22
N GLN A 158 4.75 -8.09 1.29
CA GLN A 158 4.87 -6.99 0.33
C GLN A 158 3.99 -7.14 -0.92
N ARG A 159 3.26 -8.26 -1.09
CA ARG A 159 2.43 -8.50 -2.30
C ARG A 159 1.39 -7.40 -2.52
N VAL A 160 0.80 -6.87 -1.44
CA VAL A 160 -0.16 -5.77 -1.52
C VAL A 160 0.52 -4.50 -2.05
N LEU A 161 1.71 -4.16 -1.55
CA LEU A 161 2.47 -3.00 -2.03
C LEU A 161 2.79 -3.12 -3.53
N ARG A 162 3.17 -4.31 -3.98
CA ARG A 162 3.40 -4.60 -5.40
C ARG A 162 2.14 -4.45 -6.24
N LEU A 163 1.02 -4.99 -5.76
CA LEU A 163 -0.27 -4.87 -6.45
C LEU A 163 -0.69 -3.40 -6.57
N VAL A 164 -0.57 -2.64 -5.48
CA VAL A 164 -0.88 -1.20 -5.47
C VAL A 164 0.02 -0.44 -6.45
N ALA A 165 1.34 -0.67 -6.42
CA ALA A 165 2.27 -0.03 -7.34
C ALA A 165 1.92 -0.33 -8.80
N LYS A 166 1.65 -1.61 -9.12
CA LYS A 166 1.23 -2.04 -10.45
C LYS A 166 -0.03 -1.30 -10.91
N VAL A 167 -1.07 -1.31 -10.09
CA VAL A 167 -2.36 -0.69 -10.41
C VAL A 167 -2.25 0.83 -10.57
N ILE A 168 -1.40 1.48 -9.77
CA ILE A 168 -1.13 2.91 -9.93
C ILE A 168 -0.36 3.16 -11.23
N ASN A 169 0.69 2.40 -11.54
CA ASN A 169 1.46 2.60 -12.77
C ASN A 169 0.58 2.42 -14.01
N GLU A 170 -0.23 1.36 -14.05
CA GLU A 170 -1.16 1.09 -15.16
C GLU A 170 -2.16 2.25 -15.37
N LEU A 171 -2.51 3.01 -14.32
CA LEU A 171 -3.39 4.19 -14.42
C LEU A 171 -2.74 5.37 -15.20
N PHE A 172 -1.41 5.42 -15.25
CA PHE A 172 -0.64 6.52 -15.83
C PHE A 172 0.26 6.08 -17.01
N ASP A 173 0.09 4.87 -17.52
CA ASP A 173 0.83 4.33 -18.68
C ASP A 173 0.15 4.65 -20.02
N HIS A 174 -0.64 5.73 -20.09
CA HIS A 174 -1.43 6.15 -21.26
C HIS A 174 -0.89 7.43 -21.90
#